data_AF-A0A7R9Z2E7-F1
#
_entry.id   AF-A0A7R9Z2E7-F1
#
_cell.length_a   1.000
_cell.length_b   1.000
_cell.length_c   1.000
_cell.angle_alpha   90.00
_cell.angle_beta   90.00
_cell.angle_gamma   90.00
#
_symmetry.space_group_name_H-M   'P 1'
#
loop_
_entity.id
_entity.type
_entity.pdbx_description
1 polymer ?
#
loop_
_entity_poly.entity_id
_entity_poly.type
_entity_poly.pdbx_seq_one_letter_code
_entity_poly.pdbx_strand_id
1 'polypeptide(L)'
;QPPAQAGSGGGGGCSCALPRACTSAVLQVDGRFQFLWGIYRAHSRSEDEIVFPALESKKALRNVSHAYTLDHQQEEQLFVDLNDLITQLKQSPNVAAARRLTLDVRRSCAAVRASLETHVRSEESELWPLFSEHFSVEEQQYLVGVIIGRTGAQVLQTLLPWISESFTDDEKEAMMDSIRSVARNTMFDQWLGAVQVQKRASSLGAAGPSAEGSPKEAAQPPECGGSDHAAGSKGAAGRGAAAAGAAAPPPSGSSQCGGGGKGGKGGGDQ
;
A
#
# COMPACT_ATOMS: atom_id res chain seq x y z
N GLN A 1 61.02 -1.29 53.09
CA GLN A 1 60.17 -1.31 51.87
C GLN A 1 58.79 -1.80 52.29
N PRO A 2 57.68 -1.18 51.85
CA PRO A 2 56.35 -1.78 51.96
C PRO A 2 56.16 -2.87 50.88
N PRO A 3 55.33 -3.89 51.10
CA PRO A 3 54.96 -4.86 50.07
C PRO A 3 54.05 -4.24 48.99
N ALA A 4 54.05 -4.82 47.80
CA ALA A 4 53.38 -4.26 46.62
C ALA A 4 51.85 -4.38 46.67
N GLN A 5 51.15 -3.40 46.07
CA GLN A 5 49.73 -3.52 45.76
C GLN A 5 49.53 -4.56 44.64
N ALA A 6 48.61 -5.50 44.84
CA ALA A 6 48.17 -6.40 43.77
C ALA A 6 47.29 -5.63 42.78
N GLY A 7 47.83 -5.29 41.61
CA GLY A 7 47.07 -4.65 40.53
C GLY A 7 46.00 -5.61 40.01
N SER A 8 44.74 -5.36 40.35
CA SER A 8 43.61 -6.08 39.77
C SER A 8 43.54 -5.79 38.27
N GLY A 9 43.92 -6.76 37.45
CA GLY A 9 43.91 -6.66 36.00
C GLY A 9 42.48 -6.58 35.47
N GLY A 10 41.94 -5.36 35.39
CA GLY A 10 40.65 -5.09 34.76
C GLY A 10 40.69 -5.47 33.29
N GLY A 11 40.29 -6.71 32.99
CA GLY A 11 40.22 -7.26 31.64
C GLY A 11 39.19 -6.50 30.83
N GLY A 12 39.64 -5.46 30.12
CA GLY A 12 38.82 -4.64 29.23
C GLY A 12 38.28 -5.48 28.09
N GLY A 13 37.11 -6.09 28.30
CA GLY A 13 36.40 -6.86 27.29
C GLY A 13 36.12 -5.96 26.10
N CYS A 14 36.86 -6.15 25.01
CA CYS A 14 36.73 -5.34 23.80
C CYS A 14 35.34 -5.57 23.22
N SER A 15 34.43 -4.63 23.48
CA SER A 15 33.06 -4.66 22.97
C SER A 15 33.11 -4.47 21.46
N CYS A 16 33.17 -5.59 20.75
CA CYS A 16 33.27 -5.66 19.29
C CYS A 16 31.92 -5.28 18.67
N ALA A 17 31.67 -3.97 18.64
CA ALA A 17 30.53 -3.33 18.01
C ALA A 17 30.31 -3.89 16.59
N LEU A 18 29.05 -4.00 16.19
CA LEU A 18 28.66 -4.69 14.96
C LEU A 18 29.42 -4.13 13.74
N PRO A 19 29.88 -4.99 12.82
CA PRO A 19 30.48 -4.55 11.57
C PRO A 19 29.55 -3.58 10.82
N ARG A 20 30.11 -2.50 10.23
CA ARG A 20 29.32 -1.42 9.62
C ARG A 20 28.32 -1.91 8.56
N ALA A 21 28.63 -3.00 7.87
CA ALA A 21 27.72 -3.68 6.94
C ALA A 21 26.49 -4.29 7.64
N CYS A 22 26.67 -4.91 8.81
CA CYS A 22 25.58 -5.40 9.64
C CYS A 22 24.72 -4.24 10.15
N THR A 23 25.32 -3.14 10.63
CA THR A 23 24.58 -1.94 11.04
C THR A 23 23.73 -1.38 9.91
N SER A 24 24.28 -1.26 8.70
CA SER A 24 23.55 -0.82 7.50
C SER A 24 22.39 -1.75 7.14
N ALA A 25 22.61 -3.07 7.16
CA ALA A 25 21.55 -4.04 6.87
C ALA A 25 20.41 -4.00 7.90
N VAL A 26 20.73 -3.83 9.20
CA VAL A 26 19.72 -3.71 10.26
C VAL A 26 18.91 -2.41 10.10
N LEU A 27 19.53 -1.28 9.76
CA LEU A 27 18.83 -0.02 9.49
C LEU A 27 17.92 -0.11 8.24
N GLN A 28 18.30 -0.89 7.22
CA GLN A 28 17.45 -1.14 6.05
C GLN A 28 16.24 -2.03 6.39
N VAL A 29 16.40 -3.02 7.27
CA VAL A 29 15.28 -3.84 7.77
C VAL A 29 14.33 -2.99 8.62
N ASP A 30 14.87 -2.19 9.53
CA ASP A 30 14.13 -1.23 10.36
C ASP A 30 13.29 -0.26 9.51
N GLY A 31 13.90 0.43 8.54
CA GLY A 31 13.16 1.34 7.65
C GLY A 31 12.05 0.68 6.85
N ARG A 32 12.26 -0.55 6.35
CA ARG A 32 11.24 -1.33 5.64
C ARG A 32 10.11 -1.81 6.56
N PHE A 33 10.46 -2.20 7.79
CA PHE A 33 9.48 -2.59 8.81
C PHE A 33 8.60 -1.41 9.22
N GLN A 34 9.18 -0.25 9.54
CA GLN A 34 8.41 0.94 9.93
C GLN A 34 7.50 1.43 8.79
N PHE A 35 7.93 1.29 7.53
CA PHE A 35 7.06 1.55 6.38
C PHE A 35 5.87 0.58 6.32
N LEU A 36 6.11 -0.74 6.35
CA LEU A 36 5.05 -1.76 6.31
C LEU A 36 4.07 -1.60 7.48
N TRP A 37 4.57 -1.34 8.69
CA TRP A 37 3.73 -1.12 9.87
C TRP A 37 2.90 0.17 9.76
N GLY A 38 3.46 1.21 9.15
CA GLY A 38 2.74 2.45 8.84
C GLY A 38 1.61 2.24 7.82
N ILE A 39 1.80 1.38 6.81
CA ILE A 39 0.74 0.98 5.89
C ILE A 39 -0.31 0.12 6.59
N TYR A 40 0.11 -0.89 7.35
CA TYR A 40 -0.79 -1.75 8.10
C TYR A 40 -1.72 -0.96 9.05
N ARG A 41 -1.15 -0.03 9.83
CA ARG A 41 -1.91 0.87 10.71
C ARG A 41 -2.76 1.90 9.97
N ALA A 42 -2.63 2.04 8.65
CA ALA A 42 -3.52 2.87 7.83
C ALA A 42 -4.67 2.04 7.22
N HIS A 43 -4.40 0.78 6.87
CA HIS A 43 -5.37 -0.27 6.49
C HIS A 43 -6.38 -0.48 7.62
N SER A 44 -5.97 -1.17 8.69
CA SER A 44 -6.86 -1.61 9.78
C SER A 44 -7.66 -0.48 10.45
N ARG A 45 -7.07 0.71 10.62
CA ARG A 45 -7.81 1.90 11.13
C ARG A 45 -8.88 2.37 10.13
N SER A 46 -8.60 2.37 8.84
CA SER A 46 -9.59 2.72 7.83
C SER A 46 -10.74 1.72 7.82
N GLU A 47 -10.47 0.44 8.08
CA GLU A 47 -11.53 -0.53 8.28
C GLU A 47 -12.35 -0.28 9.56
N ASP A 48 -11.71 -0.29 10.73
CA ASP A 48 -12.39 -0.14 12.02
C ASP A 48 -13.16 1.18 12.16
N GLU A 49 -12.67 2.29 11.57
CA GLU A 49 -13.32 3.60 11.67
C GLU A 49 -14.26 3.97 10.50
N ILE A 50 -14.29 3.20 9.41
CA ILE A 50 -15.02 3.57 8.18
C ILE A 50 -15.72 2.36 7.53
N VAL A 51 -14.97 1.33 7.12
CA VAL A 51 -15.50 0.17 6.37
C VAL A 51 -16.45 -0.65 7.22
N PHE A 52 -16.04 -1.02 8.43
CA PHE A 52 -16.82 -1.86 9.33
C PHE A 52 -18.08 -1.14 9.86
N PRO A 53 -18.03 0.13 10.30
CA PRO A 53 -19.24 0.91 10.60
C PRO A 53 -20.19 1.06 9.40
N ALA A 54 -19.67 1.15 8.18
CA ALA A 54 -20.50 1.23 6.98
C ALA A 54 -21.21 -0.10 6.69
N LEU A 55 -20.50 -1.24 6.77
CA LEU A 55 -21.09 -2.59 6.64
C LEU A 55 -22.20 -2.78 7.68
N GLU A 56 -21.89 -2.60 8.97
CA GLU A 56 -22.83 -2.77 10.10
C GLU A 56 -24.07 -1.85 10.02
N SER A 57 -24.00 -0.74 9.28
CA SER A 57 -25.15 0.14 9.04
C SER A 57 -26.21 -0.48 8.11
N LYS A 58 -25.81 -1.42 7.23
CA LYS A 58 -26.73 -2.13 6.34
C LYS A 58 -27.45 -3.21 7.15
N LYS A 59 -28.79 -3.16 7.18
CA LYS A 59 -29.63 -4.01 8.06
C LYS A 59 -29.39 -5.53 7.93
N ALA A 60 -28.87 -6.00 6.79
CA ALA A 60 -28.56 -7.41 6.54
C ALA A 60 -27.20 -7.85 7.14
N LEU A 61 -26.27 -6.92 7.38
CA LEU A 61 -24.85 -7.17 7.64
C LEU A 61 -24.48 -6.88 9.10
N ARG A 62 -25.32 -7.29 10.05
CA ARG A 62 -25.08 -7.01 11.47
C ARG A 62 -24.25 -8.10 12.14
N ASN A 63 -23.23 -7.68 12.88
CA ASN A 63 -22.21 -8.50 13.54
C ASN A 63 -21.31 -9.28 12.55
N VAL A 64 -21.02 -8.71 11.37
CA VAL A 64 -20.07 -9.28 10.40
C VAL A 64 -18.63 -8.87 10.69
N SER A 65 -18.40 -7.68 11.25
CA SER A 65 -17.04 -7.10 11.29
C SER A 65 -16.21 -7.43 12.52
N HIS A 66 -16.83 -7.86 13.64
CA HIS A 66 -16.15 -7.86 14.94
C HIS A 66 -14.94 -8.83 15.02
N ALA A 67 -14.94 -9.91 14.22
CA ALA A 67 -13.80 -10.84 14.16
C ALA A 67 -12.54 -10.15 13.63
N TYR A 68 -12.64 -9.42 12.53
CA TYR A 68 -11.55 -8.70 11.88
C TYR A 68 -10.95 -7.62 12.81
N THR A 69 -11.79 -6.89 13.56
CA THR A 69 -11.32 -5.96 14.61
C THR A 69 -10.55 -6.65 15.75
N LEU A 70 -10.77 -7.94 16.01
CA LEU A 70 -9.98 -8.72 16.97
C LEU A 70 -8.68 -9.24 16.34
N ASP A 71 -8.72 -9.66 15.07
CA ASP A 71 -7.52 -10.02 14.30
C ASP A 71 -6.55 -8.82 14.21
N HIS A 72 -7.06 -7.60 13.96
CA HIS A 72 -6.29 -6.36 14.00
C HIS A 72 -5.51 -6.16 15.32
N GLN A 73 -6.13 -6.50 16.45
CA GLN A 73 -5.49 -6.36 17.77
C GLN A 73 -4.39 -7.40 17.98
N GLN A 74 -4.60 -8.63 17.49
CA GLN A 74 -3.58 -9.68 17.53
C GLN A 74 -2.40 -9.39 16.60
N GLU A 75 -2.67 -8.87 15.41
CA GLU A 75 -1.65 -8.52 14.42
C GLU A 75 -0.83 -7.29 14.81
N GLU A 76 -1.45 -6.23 15.33
CA GLU A 76 -0.74 -5.08 15.89
C GLU A 76 0.24 -5.52 17.00
N GLN A 77 -0.11 -6.53 17.81
CA GLN A 77 0.82 -7.13 18.77
C GLN A 77 1.98 -7.88 18.09
N LEU A 78 1.74 -8.61 17.00
CA LEU A 78 2.83 -9.22 16.21
C LEU A 78 3.79 -8.17 15.62
N PHE A 79 3.26 -7.00 15.22
CA PHE A 79 4.09 -5.86 14.80
C PHE A 79 4.87 -5.23 15.98
N VAL A 80 4.26 -5.07 17.16
CA VAL A 80 4.96 -4.59 18.36
C VAL A 80 6.11 -5.53 18.76
N ASP A 81 5.86 -6.84 18.80
CA ASP A 81 6.89 -7.85 19.10
C ASP A 81 8.04 -7.79 18.07
N LEU A 82 7.73 -7.58 16.79
CA LEU A 82 8.73 -7.43 15.72
C LEU A 82 9.54 -6.13 15.86
N ASN A 83 8.89 -5.01 16.21
CA ASN A 83 9.56 -3.74 16.51
C ASN A 83 10.60 -3.90 17.62
N ASP A 84 10.25 -4.61 18.69
CA ASP A 84 11.11 -4.78 19.86
C ASP A 84 12.27 -5.74 19.58
N LEU A 85 12.07 -6.77 18.76
CA LEU A 85 13.15 -7.62 18.25
C LEU A 85 14.11 -6.85 17.32
N ILE A 86 13.60 -5.98 16.45
CA ILE A 86 14.42 -5.10 15.59
C ILE A 86 15.17 -4.06 16.43
N THR A 87 14.54 -3.50 17.46
CA THR A 87 15.15 -2.53 18.39
C THR A 87 16.28 -3.16 19.20
N GLN A 88 16.09 -4.38 19.71
CA GLN A 88 17.17 -5.17 20.33
C GLN A 88 18.30 -5.48 19.34
N LEU A 89 17.98 -5.82 18.08
CA LEU A 89 18.97 -6.10 17.04
C LEU A 89 19.82 -4.86 16.70
N LYS A 90 19.20 -3.67 16.64
CA LYS A 90 19.88 -2.36 16.49
C LYS A 90 20.87 -2.06 17.63
N GLN A 91 20.56 -2.53 18.84
CA GLN A 91 21.35 -2.31 20.06
C GLN A 91 22.31 -3.47 20.40
N SER A 92 22.37 -4.52 19.58
CA SER A 92 23.07 -5.76 19.94
C SER A 92 24.59 -5.56 20.15
N PRO A 93 25.15 -5.93 21.31
CA PRO A 93 26.53 -5.59 21.69
C PRO A 93 27.61 -6.40 20.96
N ASN A 94 27.25 -7.51 20.32
CA ASN A 94 28.17 -8.35 19.56
C ASN A 94 27.44 -9.18 18.49
N VAL A 95 28.23 -9.83 17.62
CA VAL A 95 27.74 -10.63 16.48
C VAL A 95 26.96 -11.88 16.90
N ALA A 96 27.26 -12.50 18.05
CA ALA A 96 26.57 -13.70 18.51
C ALA A 96 25.14 -13.39 18.98
N ALA A 97 24.97 -12.31 19.76
CA ALA A 97 23.66 -11.80 20.15
C ALA A 97 22.83 -11.37 18.92
N ALA A 98 23.46 -10.66 17.97
CA ALA A 98 22.80 -10.24 16.73
C ALA A 98 22.36 -11.43 15.86
N ARG A 99 23.17 -12.50 15.79
CA ARG A 99 22.80 -13.73 15.07
C ARG A 99 21.57 -14.41 15.67
N ARG A 100 21.42 -14.43 17.00
CA ARG A 100 20.21 -14.95 17.66
C ARG A 100 18.99 -14.10 17.30
N LEU A 101 19.07 -12.79 17.59
CA LEU A 101 18.00 -11.83 17.30
C LEU A 101 17.60 -11.80 15.82
N THR A 102 18.55 -12.02 14.89
CA THR A 102 18.26 -12.15 13.45
C THR A 102 17.39 -13.38 13.12
N LEU A 103 17.57 -14.50 13.83
CA LEU A 103 16.69 -15.67 13.67
C LEU A 103 15.30 -15.41 14.26
N ASP A 104 15.24 -14.70 15.38
CA ASP A 104 13.98 -14.38 16.06
C ASP A 104 13.15 -13.37 15.25
N VAL A 105 13.77 -12.28 14.74
CA VAL A 105 13.20 -11.37 13.74
C VAL A 105 12.69 -12.16 12.52
N ARG A 106 13.48 -13.09 11.97
CA ARG A 106 13.05 -13.89 10.80
C ARG A 106 11.83 -14.78 11.07
N ARG A 107 11.66 -15.30 12.30
CA ARG A 107 10.43 -16.04 12.68
C ARG A 107 9.25 -15.09 12.83
N SER A 108 9.44 -13.96 13.49
CA SER A 108 8.39 -12.94 13.68
C SER A 108 7.90 -12.35 12.33
N CYS A 109 8.80 -12.00 11.41
CA CYS A 109 8.41 -11.59 10.04
C CYS A 109 7.61 -12.67 9.29
N ALA A 110 7.88 -13.96 9.52
CA ALA A 110 7.13 -15.04 8.90
C ALA A 110 5.74 -15.21 9.52
N ALA A 111 5.59 -14.96 10.84
CA ALA A 111 4.32 -14.95 11.54
C ALA A 111 3.44 -13.77 11.08
N VAL A 112 3.98 -12.55 11.08
CA VAL A 112 3.30 -11.34 10.55
C VAL A 112 2.80 -11.58 9.12
N ARG A 113 3.67 -12.09 8.24
CA ARG A 113 3.28 -12.36 6.85
C ARG A 113 2.17 -13.42 6.73
N ALA A 114 2.26 -14.52 7.49
CA ALA A 114 1.25 -15.58 7.47
C ALA A 114 -0.12 -15.13 8.02
N SER A 115 -0.13 -14.21 8.99
CA SER A 115 -1.35 -13.59 9.49
C SER A 115 -1.98 -12.70 8.40
N LEU A 116 -1.24 -11.74 7.86
CA LEU A 116 -1.72 -10.83 6.81
C LEU A 116 -2.16 -11.56 5.54
N GLU A 117 -1.42 -12.61 5.12
CA GLU A 117 -1.81 -13.50 4.01
C GLU A 117 -3.14 -14.26 4.28
N THR A 118 -3.60 -14.34 5.52
CA THR A 118 -4.86 -15.00 5.91
C THR A 118 -5.98 -13.97 6.09
N HIS A 119 -5.73 -12.93 6.90
CA HIS A 119 -6.64 -11.81 7.18
C HIS A 119 -7.14 -11.15 5.88
N VAL A 120 -6.25 -10.66 5.03
CA VAL A 120 -6.63 -10.00 3.76
C VAL A 120 -7.39 -10.96 2.83
N ARG A 121 -7.05 -12.26 2.81
CA ARG A 121 -7.78 -13.24 1.98
C ARG A 121 -9.20 -13.49 2.49
N SER A 122 -9.41 -13.47 3.80
CA SER A 122 -10.76 -13.50 4.39
C SER A 122 -11.53 -12.25 3.99
N GLU A 123 -10.96 -11.06 4.13
CA GLU A 123 -11.61 -9.80 3.71
C GLU A 123 -11.98 -9.79 2.21
N GLU A 124 -11.06 -10.20 1.33
CA GLU A 124 -11.27 -10.34 -0.12
C GLU A 124 -12.40 -11.31 -0.50
N SER A 125 -12.61 -12.37 0.30
CA SER A 125 -13.57 -13.44 -0.04
C SER A 125 -14.89 -13.39 0.74
N GLU A 126 -14.91 -12.74 1.90
CA GLU A 126 -16.05 -12.72 2.83
C GLU A 126 -16.67 -11.31 2.97
N LEU A 127 -15.86 -10.24 2.94
CA LEU A 127 -16.36 -8.86 3.06
C LEU A 127 -16.51 -8.14 1.72
N TRP A 128 -15.55 -8.30 0.79
CA TRP A 128 -15.60 -7.62 -0.52
C TRP A 128 -16.88 -7.87 -1.33
N PRO A 129 -17.46 -9.10 -1.37
CA PRO A 129 -18.73 -9.33 -2.07
C PRO A 129 -19.90 -8.50 -1.52
N LEU A 130 -19.90 -8.20 -0.21
CA LEU A 130 -20.97 -7.45 0.46
C LEU A 130 -21.07 -6.00 -0.02
N PHE A 131 -19.96 -5.40 -0.47
CA PHE A 131 -19.96 -4.11 -1.14
C PHE A 131 -20.69 -4.16 -2.48
N SER A 132 -20.46 -5.22 -3.25
CA SER A 132 -21.09 -5.43 -4.56
C SER A 132 -22.59 -5.74 -4.45
N GLU A 133 -23.04 -6.38 -3.37
CA GLU A 133 -24.46 -6.71 -3.16
C GLU A 133 -25.27 -5.57 -2.49
N HIS A 134 -24.66 -4.82 -1.58
CA HIS A 134 -25.40 -3.93 -0.68
C HIS A 134 -25.07 -2.43 -0.77
N PHE A 135 -24.06 -2.03 -1.57
CA PHE A 135 -23.67 -0.63 -1.71
C PHE A 135 -23.76 -0.18 -3.18
N SER A 136 -24.35 0.99 -3.42
CA SER A 136 -24.33 1.59 -4.75
C SER A 136 -22.92 2.08 -5.12
N VAL A 137 -22.67 2.31 -6.41
CA VAL A 137 -21.37 2.81 -6.89
C VAL A 137 -21.03 4.16 -6.24
N GLU A 138 -22.05 5.00 -6.00
CA GLU A 138 -21.93 6.30 -5.33
C GLU A 138 -21.59 6.14 -3.84
N GLU A 139 -22.19 5.15 -3.14
CA GLU A 139 -21.83 4.84 -1.75
C GLU A 139 -20.40 4.30 -1.63
N GLN A 140 -19.99 3.41 -2.55
CA GLN A 140 -18.62 2.89 -2.61
C GLN A 140 -17.60 4.01 -2.88
N GLN A 141 -17.87 4.89 -3.85
CA GLN A 141 -17.03 6.07 -4.14
C GLN A 141 -16.95 7.03 -2.94
N TYR A 142 -18.05 7.22 -2.21
CA TYR A 142 -18.05 8.02 -0.99
C TYR A 142 -17.14 7.41 0.10
N LEU A 143 -17.25 6.11 0.37
CA LEU A 143 -16.41 5.42 1.35
C LEU A 143 -14.92 5.50 0.98
N VAL A 144 -14.57 5.23 -0.28
CA VAL A 144 -13.21 5.40 -0.82
C VAL A 144 -12.73 6.84 -0.63
N GLY A 145 -13.60 7.84 -0.80
CA GLY A 145 -13.27 9.25 -0.54
C GLY A 145 -13.01 9.58 0.91
N VAL A 146 -13.73 8.98 1.85
CA VAL A 146 -13.46 9.14 3.30
C VAL A 146 -12.15 8.44 3.69
N ILE A 147 -11.88 7.24 3.17
CA ILE A 147 -10.63 6.50 3.38
C ILE A 147 -9.43 7.31 2.87
N ILE A 148 -9.47 7.76 1.61
CA ILE A 148 -8.43 8.59 1.00
C ILE A 148 -8.28 9.93 1.74
N GLY A 149 -9.39 10.57 2.12
CA GLY A 149 -9.39 11.84 2.85
C GLY A 149 -8.81 11.77 4.27
N ARG A 150 -8.91 10.61 4.94
CA ARG A 150 -8.25 10.37 6.24
C ARG A 150 -6.83 9.84 6.10
N THR A 151 -6.50 9.14 5.02
CA THR A 151 -5.16 8.61 4.76
C THR A 151 -4.24 9.77 4.37
N GLY A 152 -3.56 10.34 5.37
CA GLY A 152 -2.75 11.56 5.22
C GLY A 152 -1.80 11.53 4.02
N ALA A 153 -1.70 12.67 3.33
CA ALA A 153 -1.03 12.80 2.03
C ALA A 153 0.37 12.15 1.95
N GLN A 154 1.17 12.23 3.01
CA GLN A 154 2.50 11.61 3.11
C GLN A 154 2.47 10.09 3.00
N VAL A 155 1.43 9.45 3.56
CA VAL A 155 1.18 8.00 3.45
C VAL A 155 0.82 7.68 2.01
N LEU A 156 -0.16 8.38 1.41
CA LEU A 156 -0.57 8.15 0.02
C LEU A 156 0.56 8.39 -1.00
N GLN A 157 1.46 9.34 -0.73
CA GLN A 157 2.66 9.59 -1.56
C GLN A 157 3.58 8.37 -1.67
N THR A 158 3.54 7.48 -0.66
CA THR A 158 4.40 6.29 -0.56
C THR A 158 3.62 4.99 -0.84
N LEU A 159 2.32 4.96 -0.47
CA LEU A 159 1.39 3.86 -0.73
C LEU A 159 1.04 3.72 -2.21
N LEU A 160 0.68 4.82 -2.89
CA LEU A 160 0.21 4.75 -4.28
C LEU A 160 1.26 4.19 -5.26
N PRO A 161 2.57 4.55 -5.18
CA PRO A 161 3.60 3.86 -5.94
C PRO A 161 3.64 2.37 -5.65
N TRP A 162 3.61 1.97 -4.37
CA TRP A 162 3.76 0.58 -3.94
C TRP A 162 2.59 -0.31 -4.38
N ILE A 163 1.34 0.14 -4.22
CA ILE A 163 0.16 -0.57 -4.77
C ILE A 163 0.25 -0.66 -6.30
N SER A 164 0.71 0.40 -6.96
CA SER A 164 0.82 0.42 -8.43
C SER A 164 1.88 -0.53 -9.00
N GLU A 165 2.83 -1.06 -8.21
CA GLU A 165 3.92 -1.90 -8.73
C GLU A 165 3.47 -3.25 -9.30
N SER A 166 2.32 -3.78 -8.87
CA SER A 166 1.75 -5.04 -9.38
C SER A 166 0.73 -4.86 -10.52
N PHE A 167 0.32 -3.63 -10.83
CA PHE A 167 -0.77 -3.32 -11.77
C PHE A 167 -0.24 -3.18 -13.21
N THR A 168 -1.07 -3.50 -14.22
CA THR A 168 -0.83 -3.06 -15.62
C THR A 168 -1.00 -1.55 -15.76
N ASP A 169 -0.46 -0.93 -16.81
CA ASP A 169 -0.54 0.53 -16.97
C ASP A 169 -1.98 1.05 -17.16
N ASP A 170 -2.87 0.24 -17.77
CA ASP A 170 -4.30 0.54 -17.88
C ASP A 170 -4.99 0.52 -16.50
N GLU A 171 -4.70 -0.47 -15.66
CA GLU A 171 -5.20 -0.55 -14.28
C GLU A 171 -4.67 0.60 -13.41
N LYS A 172 -3.41 1.02 -13.62
CA LYS A 172 -2.84 2.19 -12.92
C LYS A 172 -3.58 3.47 -13.27
N GLU A 173 -3.84 3.74 -14.56
CA GLU A 173 -4.52 4.99 -14.95
C GLU A 173 -6.01 4.94 -14.55
N ALA A 174 -6.68 3.79 -14.63
CA ALA A 174 -8.05 3.61 -14.13
C ALA A 174 -8.15 3.83 -12.60
N MET A 175 -7.19 3.30 -11.82
CA MET A 175 -7.07 3.61 -10.39
C MET A 175 -6.88 5.11 -10.15
N MET A 176 -5.95 5.75 -10.88
CA MET A 176 -5.70 7.18 -10.68
C MET A 176 -6.88 8.06 -11.12
N ASP A 177 -7.63 7.69 -12.15
CA ASP A 177 -8.85 8.42 -12.55
C ASP A 177 -9.98 8.25 -11.54
N SER A 178 -10.13 7.07 -10.92
CA SER A 178 -11.05 6.88 -9.78
C SER A 178 -10.67 7.79 -8.61
N ILE A 179 -9.40 7.77 -8.21
CA ILE A 179 -8.85 8.61 -7.13
C ILE A 179 -9.03 10.10 -7.44
N ARG A 180 -8.70 10.57 -8.66
CA ARG A 180 -8.95 11.94 -9.11
C ARG A 180 -10.44 12.28 -9.04
N SER A 181 -11.30 11.41 -9.57
CA SER A 181 -12.76 11.62 -9.62
C SER A 181 -13.37 11.81 -8.24
N VAL A 182 -12.94 11.00 -7.28
CA VAL A 182 -13.32 11.09 -5.85
C VAL A 182 -12.72 12.32 -5.18
N ALA A 183 -11.51 12.74 -5.57
CA ALA A 183 -10.84 13.93 -5.04
C ALA A 183 -11.34 15.27 -5.61
N ARG A 184 -12.13 15.29 -6.69
CA ARG A 184 -12.50 16.49 -7.45
C ARG A 184 -12.98 17.64 -6.56
N ASN A 185 -12.46 18.84 -6.84
CA ASN A 185 -12.74 20.09 -6.12
C ASN A 185 -12.18 20.16 -4.68
N THR A 186 -11.30 19.24 -4.28
CA THR A 186 -10.54 19.34 -3.02
C THR A 186 -9.10 19.81 -3.25
N MET A 187 -8.41 20.21 -2.18
CA MET A 187 -6.96 20.47 -2.22
C MET A 187 -6.14 19.20 -2.51
N PHE A 188 -6.72 18.01 -2.33
CA PHE A 188 -6.04 16.74 -2.59
C PHE A 188 -5.88 16.47 -4.09
N ASP A 189 -6.84 16.88 -4.93
CA ASP A 189 -6.77 16.82 -6.40
C ASP A 189 -5.58 17.65 -6.95
N GLN A 190 -5.41 18.87 -6.43
CA GLN A 190 -4.27 19.74 -6.76
C GLN A 190 -2.93 19.10 -6.36
N TRP A 191 -2.89 18.46 -5.18
CA TRP A 191 -1.72 17.75 -4.69
C TRP A 191 -1.39 16.50 -5.53
N LEU A 192 -2.39 15.70 -5.92
CA LEU A 192 -2.22 14.54 -6.81
C LEU A 192 -1.57 14.96 -8.13
N GLY A 193 -2.08 16.03 -8.75
CA GLY A 193 -1.51 16.60 -9.98
C GLY A 193 -0.03 16.98 -9.80
N ALA A 194 0.30 17.71 -8.73
CA ALA A 194 1.68 18.10 -8.43
C ALA A 194 2.62 16.90 -8.23
N VAL A 195 2.19 15.87 -7.49
CA VAL A 195 2.99 14.64 -7.26
C VAL A 195 3.21 13.87 -8.56
N GLN A 196 2.20 13.74 -9.42
CA GLN A 196 2.33 13.08 -10.72
C GLN A 196 3.25 13.84 -11.68
N VAL A 197 3.16 15.18 -11.71
CA VAL A 197 4.07 16.03 -12.48
C VAL A 197 5.51 15.89 -11.96
N GLN A 198 5.72 15.91 -10.65
CA GLN A 198 7.05 15.69 -10.06
C GLN A 198 7.63 14.32 -10.43
N LYS A 199 6.83 13.25 -10.41
CA LYS A 199 7.28 11.89 -10.82
C LYS A 199 7.66 11.85 -12.30
N ARG A 200 6.83 12.42 -13.19
CA ARG A 200 7.10 12.52 -14.65
C ARG A 200 8.32 13.38 -14.97
N ALA A 201 8.48 14.52 -14.29
CA ALA A 201 9.67 15.37 -14.42
C ALA A 201 10.94 14.65 -13.92
N SER A 202 10.85 13.87 -12.85
CA SER A 202 11.99 13.09 -12.32
C SER A 202 12.42 11.97 -13.26
N SER A 203 11.48 11.29 -13.92
CA SER A 203 11.79 10.28 -14.94
C SER A 203 12.36 10.89 -16.23
N LEU A 204 11.90 12.08 -16.62
CA LEU A 204 12.44 12.81 -17.78
C LEU A 204 13.83 13.39 -17.50
N GLY A 205 14.08 13.90 -16.28
CA GLY A 205 15.38 14.43 -15.88
C GLY A 205 16.52 13.40 -15.83
N ALA A 206 16.20 12.10 -15.83
CA ALA A 206 17.18 11.02 -15.99
C ALA A 206 17.64 10.86 -17.46
N ALA A 207 16.85 11.33 -18.43
CA ALA A 207 17.26 11.46 -19.82
C ALA A 207 17.85 12.86 -20.04
N GLY A 208 19.16 12.99 -19.80
CA GLY A 208 19.86 14.27 -19.98
C GLY A 208 19.69 14.83 -21.40
N PRO A 209 19.40 16.14 -21.56
CA PRO A 209 19.08 16.70 -22.86
C PRO A 209 20.31 16.75 -23.78
N SER A 210 20.26 16.03 -24.90
CA SER A 210 21.11 16.31 -26.05
C SER A 210 20.81 17.72 -26.56
N ALA A 211 21.77 18.64 -26.41
CA ALA A 211 21.58 20.03 -26.76
C ALA A 211 21.85 20.27 -28.26
N GLU A 212 20.87 20.82 -28.98
CA GLU A 212 21.07 21.66 -30.16
C GLU A 212 19.79 22.45 -30.50
N GLY A 213 19.93 23.60 -31.19
CA GLY A 213 18.79 24.37 -31.74
C GLY A 213 18.26 25.54 -30.91
N SER A 214 19.03 26.64 -30.80
CA SER A 214 18.49 27.94 -30.32
C SER A 214 17.57 28.59 -31.37
N PRO A 215 16.58 29.41 -30.95
CA PRO A 215 15.47 29.85 -31.82
C PRO A 215 15.82 31.03 -32.74
N LYS A 216 14.92 31.32 -33.70
CA LYS A 216 14.84 32.62 -34.37
C LYS A 216 13.53 33.34 -34.07
N GLU A 217 13.66 34.66 -34.01
CA GLU A 217 12.71 35.65 -33.50
C GLU A 217 11.86 36.28 -34.64
N ALA A 218 10.60 36.62 -34.35
CA ALA A 218 9.82 37.60 -35.12
C ALA A 218 8.61 38.16 -34.33
N ALA A 219 8.70 39.45 -33.97
CA ALA A 219 7.63 40.46 -33.80
C ALA A 219 6.31 40.17 -33.04
N GLN A 220 5.98 41.11 -32.14
CA GLN A 220 4.62 41.44 -31.65
C GLN A 220 4.21 42.83 -32.24
N PRO A 221 3.19 43.55 -31.70
CA PRO A 221 1.73 43.45 -31.86
C PRO A 221 1.24 44.74 -32.62
N PRO A 222 0.08 45.41 -32.39
CA PRO A 222 -1.19 45.12 -31.68
C PRO A 222 -2.38 45.14 -32.70
N GLU A 223 -3.65 45.55 -32.53
CA GLU A 223 -4.45 46.36 -31.55
C GLU A 223 -5.87 45.77 -31.34
N CYS A 224 -6.75 46.49 -30.63
CA CYS A 224 -8.12 46.09 -30.26
C CYS A 224 -9.23 46.67 -31.15
N GLY A 225 -10.44 46.08 -31.05
CA GLY A 225 -11.70 46.58 -31.61
C GLY A 225 -12.37 45.58 -32.57
N GLY A 226 -13.69 45.41 -32.60
CA GLY A 226 -14.73 45.96 -31.73
C GLY A 226 -16.16 45.62 -32.23
N SER A 227 -17.13 45.57 -31.31
CA SER A 227 -18.59 45.71 -31.51
C SER A 227 -19.35 44.83 -32.55
N ASP A 228 -20.30 44.05 -32.01
CA ASP A 228 -21.72 43.95 -32.43
C ASP A 228 -22.26 42.92 -33.45
N HIS A 229 -23.57 42.69 -33.26
CA HIS A 229 -24.59 42.07 -34.12
C HIS A 229 -24.64 40.53 -34.37
N ALA A 230 -25.23 39.85 -33.37
CA ALA A 230 -26.59 39.28 -33.44
C ALA A 230 -26.98 38.10 -34.37
N ALA A 231 -27.76 37.19 -33.75
CA ALA A 231 -28.82 36.33 -34.31
C ALA A 231 -28.47 35.15 -35.25
N GLY A 232 -29.03 33.97 -34.93
CA GLY A 232 -29.58 33.10 -36.00
C GLY A 232 -29.47 31.58 -35.86
N SER A 233 -30.43 30.95 -35.19
CA SER A 233 -31.13 29.72 -35.66
C SER A 233 -30.34 28.40 -35.95
N LYS A 234 -30.74 27.34 -35.23
CA LYS A 234 -30.51 25.89 -35.50
C LYS A 234 -29.06 25.41 -35.27
N GLY A 235 -28.81 24.19 -34.78
CA GLY A 235 -29.74 23.15 -34.35
C GLY A 235 -29.31 21.75 -34.81
N ALA A 236 -28.78 20.93 -33.91
CA ALA A 236 -28.35 19.56 -34.18
C ALA A 236 -28.57 18.66 -32.95
N ALA A 237 -28.87 17.39 -33.16
CA ALA A 237 -29.07 16.42 -32.08
C ALA A 237 -27.73 15.82 -31.62
N GLY A 238 -27.47 15.83 -30.30
CA GLY A 238 -26.28 15.26 -29.67
C GLY A 238 -26.67 14.18 -28.66
N ARG A 239 -26.62 12.92 -29.09
CA ARG A 239 -27.03 11.73 -28.33
C ARG A 239 -26.36 11.68 -26.95
N GLY A 240 -27.12 11.44 -25.89
CA GLY A 240 -26.56 11.16 -24.56
C GLY A 240 -25.73 9.87 -24.58
N ALA A 241 -24.53 9.92 -24.03
CA ALA A 241 -23.67 8.76 -23.82
C ALA A 241 -23.74 8.33 -22.35
N ALA A 242 -24.31 7.16 -22.08
CA ALA A 242 -24.23 6.55 -20.76
C ALA A 242 -22.83 5.97 -20.57
N ALA A 243 -22.07 6.52 -19.63
CA ALA A 243 -20.77 5.99 -19.25
C ALA A 243 -20.95 4.76 -18.34
N ALA A 244 -21.02 3.58 -18.96
CA ALA A 244 -20.92 2.32 -18.23
C ALA A 244 -19.49 2.17 -17.68
N GLY A 245 -19.35 1.92 -16.38
CA GLY A 245 -18.06 1.89 -15.68
C GLY A 245 -18.04 0.96 -14.47
N ALA A 246 -18.88 -0.07 -14.45
CA ALA A 246 -18.82 -1.12 -13.44
C ALA A 246 -17.70 -2.11 -13.81
N ALA A 247 -16.57 -2.04 -13.12
CA ALA A 247 -15.52 -3.05 -13.22
C ALA A 247 -16.02 -4.35 -12.58
N ALA A 248 -16.22 -5.39 -13.39
CA ALA A 248 -16.61 -6.71 -12.90
C ALA A 248 -15.41 -7.41 -12.22
N PRO A 249 -15.61 -8.17 -11.13
CA PRO A 249 -14.54 -8.94 -10.50
C PRO A 249 -14.00 -10.03 -11.44
N PRO A 250 -12.70 -10.39 -11.33
CA PRO A 250 -12.08 -11.40 -12.19
C PRO A 250 -12.66 -12.80 -11.95
N PRO A 251 -12.72 -13.67 -12.98
CA PRO A 251 -13.30 -15.00 -12.87
C PRO A 251 -12.44 -15.95 -12.01
N SER A 252 -13.09 -16.70 -11.12
CA SER A 252 -12.45 -17.66 -10.22
C SER A 252 -11.73 -18.79 -10.97
N GLY A 253 -10.40 -18.71 -11.05
CA GLY A 253 -9.56 -19.71 -11.74
C GLY A 253 -9.45 -21.04 -11.00
N SER A 254 -10.30 -22.01 -11.35
CA SER A 254 -10.33 -23.35 -10.75
C SER A 254 -9.18 -24.26 -11.23
N SER A 255 -7.98 -24.04 -10.69
CA SER A 255 -6.81 -24.92 -10.94
C SER A 255 -6.99 -26.31 -10.31
N GLN A 256 -7.42 -27.28 -11.12
CA GLN A 256 -7.38 -28.70 -10.75
C GLN A 256 -5.94 -29.22 -10.72
N CYS A 257 -5.49 -29.71 -9.55
CA CYS A 257 -4.26 -30.46 -9.39
C CYS A 257 -4.46 -31.63 -8.41
N GLY A 258 -4.25 -32.88 -8.86
CA GLY A 258 -3.99 -34.01 -7.95
C GLY A 258 -4.90 -35.24 -8.03
N GLY A 259 -4.66 -36.11 -9.03
CA GLY A 259 -4.35 -37.53 -8.81
C GLY A 259 -5.40 -38.53 -8.27
N GLY A 260 -5.50 -39.67 -8.97
CA GLY A 260 -6.16 -40.90 -8.50
C GLY A 260 -7.53 -41.17 -9.16
N GLY A 261 -7.82 -42.38 -9.66
CA GLY A 261 -6.98 -43.57 -9.84
C GLY A 261 -7.67 -44.60 -10.75
N LYS A 262 -6.90 -45.49 -11.40
CA LYS A 262 -7.48 -46.57 -12.24
C LYS A 262 -7.90 -47.75 -11.37
N GLY A 263 -9.16 -48.16 -11.46
CA GLY A 263 -9.65 -49.42 -10.85
C GLY A 263 -9.27 -50.66 -11.66
N GLY A 264 -9.14 -51.82 -10.99
CA GLY A 264 -8.83 -53.11 -11.62
C GLY A 264 -9.18 -54.29 -10.70
N LYS A 265 -10.16 -55.11 -11.11
CA LYS A 265 -10.81 -56.19 -10.35
C LYS A 265 -9.87 -57.29 -9.78
N GLY A 266 -10.28 -57.86 -8.64
CA GLY A 266 -9.88 -59.17 -8.13
C GLY A 266 -9.64 -59.16 -6.61
N GLY A 267 -10.09 -60.11 -5.78
CA GLY A 267 -10.98 -61.27 -6.02
C GLY A 267 -10.49 -62.53 -5.31
N GLY A 268 -11.39 -63.24 -4.60
CA GLY A 268 -11.10 -64.54 -3.96
C GLY A 268 -11.14 -64.53 -2.42
N ASP A 269 -11.47 -65.69 -1.86
CA ASP A 269 -11.77 -65.97 -0.45
C ASP A 269 -10.53 -66.26 0.44
N GLN A 270 -10.82 -66.38 1.76
CA GLN A 270 -9.97 -66.81 2.91
C GLN A 270 -9.20 -65.70 3.63
#